data_AF-F2L5D3-F1
#
_entry.id   AF-F2L5D3-F1
#
_cell.length_a   1.000
_cell.length_b   1.000
_cell.length_c   1.000
_cell.angle_alpha   90.00
_cell.angle_beta   90.00
_cell.angle_gamma   90.00
#
_symmetry.space_group_name_H-M   'P 1'
#
loop_
_entity.id
_entity.type
_entity.pdbx_description
1 polymer ?
#
loop_
_entity_poly.entity_id
_entity_poly.type
_entity_poly.pdbx_seq_one_letter_code
_entity_poly.pdbx_strand_id
1 'polypeptide(L)'
;MLLVLVYSTDESLASSVLRDLRHIEIAPGVAVTWEQEEKVGRILGAAKRKLIERWEAEGSGPSLEYAVLKLTDEQYNAVRHMVRRALDERASALAGELRRLAADMRRGKGRVQELKARFRRLASAVAELNEASARLDIHTSALAELNEAYREANAEYLKLK
;
A
#
# COMPACT_ATOMS: atom_id res chain seq x y z
N MET A 1 14.82 -8.67 4.23
CA MET A 1 13.89 -7.97 3.32
C MET A 1 13.62 -8.86 2.12
N LEU A 2 12.41 -8.85 1.56
CA LEU A 2 12.09 -9.59 0.34
C LEU A 2 11.73 -8.61 -0.78
N LEU A 3 12.20 -8.90 -1.98
CA LEU A 3 11.69 -8.33 -3.23
C LEU A 3 10.73 -9.31 -3.85
N VAL A 4 9.52 -8.85 -4.14
CA VAL A 4 8.47 -9.63 -4.78
C VAL A 4 8.25 -9.03 -6.16
N LEU A 5 8.37 -9.87 -7.17
CA LEU A 5 8.03 -9.55 -8.56
C LEU A 5 6.75 -10.31 -8.90
N VAL A 6 5.76 -9.62 -9.44
CA VAL A 6 4.51 -10.19 -9.93
C VAL A 6 4.27 -9.64 -11.32
N TYR A 7 4.21 -10.54 -12.29
CA TYR A 7 3.86 -10.25 -13.67
C TYR A 7 2.54 -10.91 -14.00
N SER A 8 1.65 -10.18 -14.67
CA SER A 8 0.43 -10.73 -15.24
C SER A 8 0.05 -10.00 -16.53
N THR A 9 -0.56 -10.71 -17.48
CA THR A 9 -1.20 -10.06 -18.63
C THR A 9 -2.45 -9.27 -18.25
N ASP A 10 -2.96 -9.45 -17.03
CA ASP A 10 -3.99 -8.62 -16.41
C ASP A 10 -3.37 -7.79 -15.26
N GLU A 11 -3.16 -6.50 -15.49
CA GLU A 11 -2.55 -5.59 -14.51
C GLU A 11 -3.34 -5.51 -13.19
N SER A 12 -4.66 -5.72 -13.25
CA SER A 12 -5.52 -5.71 -12.07
C SER A 12 -5.26 -6.90 -11.16
N LEU A 13 -4.86 -8.04 -11.75
CA LEU A 13 -4.52 -9.25 -11.01
C LEU A 13 -3.22 -9.07 -10.23
N ALA A 14 -2.18 -8.51 -10.86
CA ALA A 14 -0.89 -8.26 -10.19
C ALA A 14 -1.07 -7.35 -8.96
N SER A 15 -1.78 -6.24 -9.13
CA SER A 15 -2.11 -5.32 -8.03
C SER A 15 -2.93 -6.01 -6.92
N SER A 16 -3.87 -6.87 -7.29
CA SER A 16 -4.73 -7.59 -6.34
C SER A 16 -3.92 -8.55 -5.47
N VAL A 17 -2.99 -9.30 -6.07
CA VAL A 17 -2.13 -10.24 -5.35
C VAL A 17 -1.26 -9.55 -4.31
N LEU A 18 -0.74 -8.36 -4.64
CA LEU A 18 0.11 -7.59 -3.72
C LEU A 18 -0.68 -6.99 -2.54
N ARG A 19 -1.98 -6.71 -2.68
CA ARG A 19 -2.80 -6.12 -1.59
C ARG A 19 -2.87 -6.98 -0.32
N ASP A 20 -2.70 -8.29 -0.45
CA ASP A 20 -2.70 -9.21 0.70
C ASP A 20 -1.37 -9.19 1.47
N LEU A 21 -0.35 -8.49 0.96
CA LEU A 21 0.96 -8.34 1.58
C LEU A 21 1.12 -6.93 2.18
N ARG A 22 1.77 -6.84 3.34
CA ARG A 22 2.34 -5.57 3.79
C ARG A 22 3.57 -5.27 2.94
N HIS A 23 3.49 -4.27 2.08
CA HIS A 23 4.54 -3.97 1.12
C HIS A 23 4.58 -2.49 0.74
N ILE A 24 5.70 -2.10 0.14
CA ILE A 24 5.83 -0.87 -0.65
C ILE A 24 6.08 -1.27 -2.09
N GLU A 25 5.15 -0.93 -2.97
CA GLU A 25 5.32 -1.11 -4.41
C GLU A 25 6.22 0.01 -4.95
N ILE A 26 7.35 -0.37 -5.54
CA ILE A 26 8.37 0.56 -6.06
C ILE A 26 8.30 0.75 -7.58
N ALA A 27 7.62 -0.15 -8.26
CA ALA A 27 7.22 -0.09 -9.67
C ALA A 27 6.05 -1.08 -9.89
N PRO A 28 5.28 -0.98 -10.98
CA PRO A 28 4.16 -1.90 -11.24
C PRO A 28 4.59 -3.37 -11.14
N GLY A 29 3.97 -4.10 -10.21
CA GLY A 29 4.28 -5.52 -9.96
C GLY A 29 5.60 -5.76 -9.22
N VAL A 30 6.31 -4.72 -8.77
CA VAL A 30 7.58 -4.82 -8.06
C VAL A 30 7.42 -4.25 -6.66
N ALA A 31 7.46 -5.11 -5.66
CA ALA A 31 7.18 -4.76 -4.27
C ALA A 31 8.31 -5.17 -3.32
N VAL A 32 8.60 -4.30 -2.35
CA VAL A 32 9.48 -4.63 -1.22
C VAL A 32 8.62 -4.93 -0.01
N THR A 33 8.86 -6.07 0.64
CA THR A 33 8.13 -6.49 1.83
C THR A 33 9.08 -6.96 2.94
N TRP A 34 8.65 -6.70 4.18
CA TRP A 34 9.29 -7.17 5.41
C TRP A 34 8.55 -8.37 6.02
N GLU A 35 7.60 -8.96 5.29
CA GLU A 35 6.93 -10.19 5.68
C GLU A 35 7.87 -11.40 5.64
N GLN A 36 7.49 -12.47 6.34
CA GLN A 36 8.20 -13.74 6.30
C GLN A 36 8.01 -14.43 4.94
N GLU A 37 9.05 -15.09 4.46
CA GLU A 37 9.07 -15.76 3.15
C GLU A 37 7.97 -16.83 3.03
N GLU A 38 7.70 -17.57 4.10
CA GLU A 38 6.64 -18.57 4.17
C GLU A 38 5.25 -17.94 4.02
N LYS A 39 5.06 -16.75 4.58
CA LYS A 39 3.79 -16.01 4.46
C LYS A 39 3.62 -15.50 3.02
N VAL A 40 4.67 -14.92 2.44
CA VAL A 40 4.66 -14.45 1.05
C VAL A 40 4.37 -15.62 0.11
N GLY A 41 5.09 -16.74 0.24
CA GLY A 41 4.89 -17.94 -0.58
C GLY A 41 3.48 -18.52 -0.45
N ARG A 42 2.89 -18.51 0.75
CA ARG A 42 1.49 -18.96 0.95
C ARG A 42 0.50 -18.08 0.19
N ILE A 43 0.66 -16.76 0.26
CA ILE A 43 -0.24 -15.80 -0.40
C ILE A 43 -0.11 -15.89 -1.92
N LEU A 44 1.11 -15.83 -2.46
CA LEU A 44 1.36 -15.95 -3.89
C LEU A 44 0.93 -17.32 -4.45
N GLY A 45 1.18 -18.40 -3.69
CA GLY A 45 0.74 -19.74 -4.04
C GLY A 45 -0.79 -19.89 -4.03
N ALA A 46 -1.49 -19.26 -3.09
CA ALA A 46 -2.95 -19.25 -3.06
C ALA A 46 -3.54 -18.46 -4.24
N ALA A 47 -2.94 -17.32 -4.58
CA ALA A 47 -3.32 -16.56 -5.78
C ALA A 47 -3.16 -17.38 -7.06
N LYS A 48 -2.02 -18.06 -7.22
CA LYS A 48 -1.77 -18.93 -8.37
C LYS A 48 -2.76 -20.09 -8.46
N ARG A 49 -3.09 -20.76 -7.35
CA ARG A 49 -4.10 -21.85 -7.34
C ARG A 49 -5.48 -21.36 -7.75
N LYS A 50 -5.94 -20.24 -7.17
CA LYS A 50 -7.23 -19.63 -7.56
C LYS A 50 -7.29 -19.29 -9.05
N LEU A 51 -6.18 -18.83 -9.62
CA LEU A 51 -6.10 -18.54 -11.04
C LEU A 51 -6.17 -19.81 -11.89
N ILE A 52 -5.48 -20.88 -11.49
CA ILE A 52 -5.53 -22.18 -12.18
C ILE A 52 -6.96 -22.75 -12.15
N GLU A 53 -7.63 -22.72 -11.00
CA GLU A 53 -9.03 -23.17 -10.88
C GLU A 53 -9.95 -22.38 -11.83
N ARG A 54 -9.74 -21.06 -11.92
CA ARG A 54 -10.49 -20.20 -12.84
C ARG A 54 -10.18 -20.54 -14.31
N TRP A 55 -8.92 -20.76 -14.65
CA TRP A 55 -8.50 -21.17 -15.99
C TRP A 55 -9.12 -22.51 -16.40
N GLU A 56 -9.13 -23.48 -15.49
CA GLU A 56 -9.73 -24.81 -15.73
C GLU A 56 -11.24 -24.70 -15.99
N ALA A 57 -11.93 -23.79 -15.29
CA ALA A 57 -13.35 -23.53 -15.50
C ALA A 57 -13.66 -22.74 -16.78
N GLU A 58 -12.85 -21.74 -17.11
CA GLU A 58 -13.08 -20.81 -18.24
C GLU A 58 -12.40 -21.26 -19.54
N GLY A 59 -11.52 -22.27 -19.49
CA GLY A 59 -10.73 -22.76 -20.62
C GLY A 59 -9.63 -21.81 -21.10
N SER A 60 -9.52 -20.62 -20.49
CA SER A 60 -8.53 -19.59 -20.79
C SER A 60 -8.39 -18.61 -19.62
N GLY A 61 -7.32 -17.82 -19.60
CA GLY A 61 -7.21 -16.69 -18.67
C GLY A 61 -5.84 -16.02 -18.69
N PRO A 62 -5.63 -15.00 -17.83
CA PRO A 62 -4.44 -14.17 -17.86
C PRO A 62 -3.25 -14.89 -17.23
N SER A 63 -2.04 -14.74 -17.78
CA SER A 63 -0.82 -15.31 -17.18
C SER A 63 -0.54 -14.69 -15.82
N LEU A 64 0.05 -15.46 -14.91
CA LEU A 64 0.55 -14.95 -13.63
C LEU A 64 1.86 -15.64 -13.29
N GLU A 65 2.92 -14.85 -13.26
CA GLU A 65 4.25 -15.27 -12.86
C GLU A 65 4.69 -14.43 -11.67
N TYR A 66 5.43 -15.05 -10.75
CA TYR A 66 6.00 -14.31 -9.64
C TYR A 66 7.36 -14.86 -9.25
N ALA A 67 8.17 -13.98 -8.64
CA ALA A 67 9.42 -14.34 -8.00
C ALA A 67 9.50 -13.70 -6.62
N VAL A 68 10.07 -14.43 -5.66
CA VAL A 68 10.38 -13.93 -4.31
C VAL A 68 11.88 -14.04 -4.13
N LEU A 69 12.52 -12.91 -3.89
CA LEU A 69 13.97 -12.80 -3.78
C LEU A 69 14.31 -12.26 -2.39
N LYS A 70 15.07 -13.03 -1.62
CA LYS A 70 15.65 -12.53 -0.38
C LYS A 70 16.78 -11.57 -0.70
N LEU A 71 16.61 -10.32 -0.32
CA LEU A 71 17.64 -9.30 -0.53
C LEU A 71 18.67 -9.37 0.59
N THR A 72 19.95 -9.33 0.20
CA THR A 72 21.04 -8.93 1.09
C THR A 72 20.95 -7.43 1.41
N ASP A 73 21.68 -6.98 2.43
CA ASP A 73 21.70 -5.56 2.80
C ASP A 73 22.22 -4.67 1.66
N GLU A 74 23.25 -5.12 0.93
CA GLU A 74 23.78 -4.42 -0.23
C GLU A 74 22.73 -4.27 -1.34
N GLN A 75 22.03 -5.36 -1.67
CA GLN A 75 20.96 -5.34 -2.67
C GLN A 75 19.77 -4.47 -2.23
N TYR A 76 19.42 -4.51 -0.94
CA TYR A 76 18.39 -3.64 -0.39
C TYR A 76 18.80 -2.17 -0.49
N ASN A 77 20.04 -1.84 -0.13
CA ASN A 77 20.57 -0.48 -0.25
C ASN A 77 20.55 0.02 -1.70
N ALA A 78 20.80 -0.86 -2.68
CA ALA A 78 20.69 -0.52 -4.10
C ALA A 78 19.28 -0.08 -4.50
N VAL A 79 18.23 -0.72 -3.96
CA VAL A 79 16.82 -0.37 -4.26
C VAL A 79 16.19 0.61 -3.26
N ARG A 80 16.88 0.94 -2.16
CA ARG A 80 16.35 1.77 -1.06
C ARG A 80 15.90 3.15 -1.51
N HIS A 81 16.57 3.73 -2.50
CA HIS A 81 16.17 5.03 -3.07
C HIS A 81 14.80 4.96 -3.77
N MET A 82 14.48 3.83 -4.43
CA MET A 82 13.16 3.60 -5.04
C MET A 82 12.09 3.43 -3.98
N VAL A 83 12.39 2.69 -2.91
CA VAL A 83 11.49 2.52 -1.75
C VAL A 83 11.19 3.88 -1.10
N ARG A 84 12.21 4.70 -0.89
CA ARG A 84 12.05 6.07 -0.36
C ARG A 84 11.15 6.91 -1.25
N ARG A 85 11.37 6.89 -2.56
CA ARG A 85 10.55 7.62 -3.53
C ARG A 85 9.09 7.18 -3.49
N ALA A 86 8.84 5.86 -3.49
CA ALA A 86 7.49 5.32 -3.41
C ALA A 86 6.78 5.71 -2.10
N LEU A 87 7.50 5.70 -0.97
CA LEU A 87 6.99 6.21 0.31
C LEU A 87 6.64 7.69 0.24
N ASP A 88 7.50 8.53 -0.36
CA ASP A 88 7.28 9.97 -0.50
C ASP A 88 6.06 10.30 -1.37
N GLU A 89 5.91 9.59 -2.50
CA GLU A 89 4.78 9.74 -3.41
C GLU A 89 3.46 9.35 -2.72
N ARG A 90 3.44 8.19 -2.04
CA ARG A 90 2.26 7.72 -1.29
C ARG A 90 1.93 8.62 -0.10
N ALA A 91 2.93 9.10 0.62
CA ALA A 91 2.74 10.01 1.75
C ALA A 91 2.15 11.36 1.29
N SER A 92 2.68 11.92 0.21
CA SER A 92 2.20 13.19 -0.37
C SER A 92 0.75 13.07 -0.86
N ALA A 93 0.42 11.96 -1.52
CA ALA A 93 -0.95 11.68 -1.97
C ALA A 93 -1.94 11.61 -0.79
N LEU A 94 -1.62 10.81 0.23
CA LEU A 94 -2.45 10.68 1.44
C LEU A 94 -2.58 12.00 2.20
N ALA A 95 -1.50 12.78 2.31
CA ALA A 95 -1.54 14.10 2.96
C ALA A 95 -2.50 15.05 2.22
N GLY A 96 -2.47 15.05 0.89
CA GLY A 96 -3.41 15.80 0.06
C GLY A 96 -4.86 15.35 0.27
N GLU A 97 -5.12 14.05 0.36
CA GLU A 97 -6.46 13.52 0.62
C GLU A 97 -6.99 13.89 2.01
N LEU A 98 -6.13 13.84 3.04
CA LEU A 98 -6.46 14.23 4.41
C LEU A 98 -6.77 15.73 4.52
N ARG A 99 -5.96 16.60 3.89
CA ARG A 99 -6.23 18.05 3.85
C ARG A 99 -7.54 18.37 3.15
N ARG A 100 -7.84 17.69 2.03
CA ARG A 100 -9.15 17.81 1.35
C ARG A 100 -10.29 17.36 2.26
N LEU A 101 -10.13 16.23 2.96
CA LEU A 101 -11.14 15.74 3.89
C LEU A 101 -11.37 16.73 5.05
N ALA A 102 -10.31 17.27 5.64
CA ALA A 102 -10.41 18.29 6.69
C ALA A 102 -11.17 19.53 6.20
N ALA A 103 -10.89 19.99 4.97
CA ALA A 103 -11.62 21.09 4.35
C ALA A 103 -13.11 20.76 4.11
N ASP A 104 -13.42 19.54 3.66
CA ASP A 104 -14.80 19.08 3.48
C ASP A 104 -15.56 19.08 4.82
N MET A 105 -14.93 18.59 5.90
CA MET A 105 -15.50 18.59 7.25
C MET A 105 -15.77 20.01 7.77
N ARG A 106 -14.82 20.93 7.63
CA ARG A 106 -14.99 22.35 8.04
C ARG A 106 -16.13 23.04 7.31
N ARG A 107 -16.32 22.73 6.03
CA ARG A 107 -17.36 23.31 5.18
C ARG A 107 -18.70 22.60 5.32
N GLY A 108 -18.79 21.53 6.11
CA GLY A 108 -19.99 20.69 6.18
C GLY A 108 -20.35 20.03 4.85
N LYS A 109 -19.36 19.80 3.97
CA LYS A 109 -19.59 19.26 2.63
C LYS A 109 -19.61 17.73 2.67
N GLY A 110 -20.81 17.16 2.58
CA GLY A 110 -21.03 15.70 2.55
C GLY A 110 -21.74 15.20 3.80
N ARG A 111 -22.23 13.95 3.77
CA ARG A 111 -22.92 13.35 4.91
C ARG A 111 -21.90 13.00 6.00
N VAL A 112 -22.23 13.28 7.27
CA VAL A 112 -21.35 12.99 8.42
C VAL A 112 -20.84 11.54 8.40
N GLN A 113 -21.71 10.56 8.12
CA GLN A 113 -21.33 9.16 8.08
C GLN A 113 -20.31 8.85 6.97
N GLU A 114 -20.44 9.49 5.80
CA GLU A 114 -19.49 9.33 4.69
C GLU A 114 -18.13 9.94 5.04
N LEU A 115 -18.12 11.12 5.67
CA LEU A 115 -16.90 11.79 6.15
C LEU A 115 -16.19 10.95 7.21
N LYS A 116 -16.94 10.41 8.18
CA LYS A 116 -16.39 9.51 9.21
C LYS A 116 -15.82 8.23 8.59
N ALA A 117 -16.49 7.62 7.61
CA ALA A 117 -16.00 6.44 6.92
C ALA A 117 -14.75 6.72 6.07
N ARG A 118 -14.70 7.86 5.36
CA ARG A 118 -13.51 8.30 4.62
C ARG A 118 -12.33 8.56 5.55
N PHE A 119 -12.55 9.20 6.70
CA PHE A 119 -11.51 9.40 7.71
C PHE A 119 -10.90 8.08 8.20
N ARG A 120 -11.73 7.10 8.59
CA ARG A 120 -11.24 5.80 9.07
C ARG A 120 -10.39 5.07 8.03
N ARG A 121 -10.79 5.12 6.76
CA ARG A 121 -10.01 4.54 5.65
C ARG A 121 -8.64 5.21 5.51
N LEU A 122 -8.60 6.55 5.52
CA LEU A 122 -7.34 7.29 5.45
C LEU A 122 -6.47 7.07 6.68
N ALA A 123 -7.06 6.99 7.87
CA ALA A 123 -6.34 6.69 9.12
C ALA A 123 -5.67 5.32 9.08
N SER A 124 -6.35 4.29 8.53
CA SER A 124 -5.76 2.97 8.30
C SER A 124 -4.57 3.06 7.34
N ALA A 125 -4.72 3.77 6.22
CA ALA A 125 -3.64 3.94 5.25
C ALA A 125 -2.43 4.69 5.82
N VAL A 126 -2.64 5.69 6.69
CA VAL A 126 -1.58 6.39 7.42
C VAL A 126 -0.85 5.45 8.37
N ALA A 127 -1.59 4.64 9.13
CA ALA A 127 -1.00 3.67 10.06
C ALA A 127 -0.14 2.64 9.32
N GLU A 128 -0.63 2.08 8.21
CA GLU A 128 0.11 1.17 7.34
C GLU A 128 1.40 1.81 6.80
N LEU A 129 1.34 3.06 6.35
CA LEU A 129 2.51 3.75 5.78
C LEU A 129 3.55 4.09 6.86
N ASN A 130 3.11 4.48 8.05
CA ASN A 130 4.01 4.71 9.19
C ASN A 130 4.67 3.41 9.67
N GLU A 131 3.93 2.30 9.70
CA GLU A 131 4.51 0.98 9.98
C GLU A 131 5.57 0.61 8.94
N ALA A 132 5.27 0.80 7.66
CA ALA A 132 6.21 0.55 6.58
C ALA A 132 7.48 1.38 6.73
N SER A 133 7.35 2.68 6.96
CA SER A 133 8.46 3.61 7.22
C SER A 133 9.35 3.12 8.37
N ALA A 134 8.75 2.72 9.50
CA ALA A 134 9.48 2.21 10.65
C ALA A 134 10.19 0.87 10.37
N ARG A 135 9.52 -0.04 9.67
CA ARG A 135 10.08 -1.36 9.30
C ARG A 135 11.24 -1.27 8.29
N LEU A 136 11.21 -0.24 7.46
CA LEU A 136 12.21 0.00 6.42
C LEU A 136 13.30 0.99 6.88
N ASP A 137 13.17 1.56 8.08
CA ASP A 137 14.04 2.61 8.62
C ASP A 137 14.18 3.78 7.63
N ILE A 138 13.06 4.27 7.10
CA ILE A 138 13.01 5.38 6.15
C ILE A 138 12.13 6.48 6.72
N HIS A 139 12.75 7.60 7.09
CA HIS A 139 12.06 8.80 7.54
C HIS A 139 12.26 9.94 6.53
N THR A 140 11.17 10.60 6.15
CA THR A 140 11.18 11.64 5.14
C THR A 140 10.32 12.84 5.54
N SER A 141 10.56 13.98 4.93
CA SER A 141 9.74 15.18 5.14
C SER A 141 8.29 14.96 4.72
N ALA A 142 8.04 14.19 3.65
CA ALA A 142 6.69 13.86 3.20
C ALA A 142 5.91 13.08 4.27
N LEU A 143 6.56 12.17 5.00
CA LEU A 143 5.94 11.46 6.13
C LEU A 143 5.65 12.40 7.31
N ALA A 144 6.50 13.39 7.57
CA ALA A 144 6.22 14.42 8.58
C ALA A 144 4.99 15.25 8.20
N GLU A 145 4.90 15.69 6.94
CA GLU A 145 3.74 16.41 6.40
C GLU A 145 2.46 15.57 6.43
N LEU A 146 2.55 14.27 6.13
CA LEU A 146 1.43 13.35 6.26
C LEU A 146 0.89 13.30 7.68
N ASN A 147 1.79 13.19 8.67
CA ASN A 147 1.40 13.14 10.08
C ASN A 147 0.81 14.47 10.58
N GLU A 148 1.25 15.60 10.03
CA GLU A 148 0.60 16.90 10.26
C GLU A 148 -0.82 16.95 9.66
N ALA A 149 -0.97 16.58 8.39
CA ALA A 149 -2.27 16.52 7.72
C ALA A 149 -3.24 15.57 8.43
N TYR A 150 -2.75 14.45 8.96
CA TYR A 150 -3.53 13.52 9.76
C TYR A 150 -4.02 14.17 11.06
N ARG A 151 -3.15 14.87 11.81
CA ARG A 151 -3.53 15.58 13.03
C ARG A 151 -4.59 16.66 12.76
N GLU A 152 -4.44 17.40 11.67
CA GLU A 152 -5.42 18.39 11.22
C GLU A 152 -6.79 17.74 10.93
N ALA A 153 -6.81 16.69 10.10
CA ALA A 153 -8.03 15.98 9.76
C ALA A 153 -8.69 15.32 10.98
N ASN A 154 -7.91 14.76 11.90
CA ASN A 154 -8.41 14.16 13.13
C ASN A 154 -9.08 15.21 14.04
N ALA A 155 -8.50 16.41 14.14
CA ALA A 155 -9.10 17.50 14.90
C ALA A 155 -10.47 17.91 14.33
N GLU A 156 -10.63 17.94 13.01
CA GLU A 156 -11.94 18.19 12.37
C GLU A 156 -12.91 17.02 12.53
N TYR A 157 -12.42 15.78 12.43
CA TYR A 157 -13.20 14.57 12.64
C TYR A 157 -13.87 14.53 14.03
N LEU A 158 -13.14 14.92 15.08
CA LEU A 158 -13.65 14.95 16.45
C LEU A 158 -14.75 15.99 16.67
N LYS A 159 -14.87 17.00 15.80
CA LYS A 159 -15.95 18.00 15.84
C LYS A 159 -17.23 17.51 15.17
N LEU A 160 -17.16 16.44 14.39
CA LEU A 160 -18.33 15.86 13.72
C LEU A 160 -19.22 15.15 14.74
N LYS A 161 -20.36 15.77 15.07
CA LYS A 161 -21.43 15.16 15.87
C LYS A 161 -22.03 13.97 15.11
#